data_AF-A0A9C8G6U8-F1
#
_entry.id   AF-A0A9C8G6U8-F1
#
_cell.length_a   1.000
_cell.length_b   1.000
_cell.length_c   1.000
_cell.angle_alpha   90.00
_cell.angle_beta   90.00
_cell.angle_gamma   90.00
#
_symmetry.space_group_name_H-M   'P 1'
#
loop_
_entity.id
_entity.type
_entity.pdbx_description
1 polymer ?
#
loop_
_entity_poly.entity_id
_entity_poly.type
_entity_poly.pdbx_seq_one_letter_code
_entity_poly.pdbx_strand_id
1 'polypeptide(L)'
;MRAKDAVAWDRYVAAANGNFLQTTLWGQLKGAFGWEWELVTAGHPRRPEGGALMLYRGLPLRLGKIAYVPRGPVIDWNDHKSVAEIFFSLEYFARNE
;
A
#
# COMPACT_ATOMS: atom_id res chain seq x y z
N MET A 1 -6.06 7.51 8.04
CA MET A 1 -6.84 7.17 6.82
C MET A 1 -8.33 7.40 7.05
N ARG A 2 -9.08 7.94 6.08
CA ARG A 2 -10.55 8.09 6.19
C ARG A 2 -11.25 6.80 5.75
N ALA A 3 -12.35 6.43 6.40
CA ALA A 3 -13.09 5.19 6.10
C ALA A 3 -13.53 5.05 4.64
N LYS A 4 -13.83 6.16 3.95
CA LYS A 4 -14.25 6.16 2.54
C LYS A 4 -13.12 5.81 1.58
N ASP A 5 -11.88 6.15 1.92
CA ASP A 5 -10.71 5.86 1.09
C ASP A 5 -10.35 4.37 1.19
N ALA A 6 -10.50 3.78 2.38
CA ALA A 6 -10.35 2.34 2.62
C ALA A 6 -11.32 1.51 1.76
N VAL A 7 -12.60 1.90 1.73
CA VAL A 7 -13.62 1.21 0.93
C VAL A 7 -13.35 1.33 -0.57
N ALA A 8 -12.90 2.50 -1.03
CA ALA A 8 -12.56 2.69 -2.44
C ALA A 8 -11.37 1.82 -2.86
N TRP A 9 -10.35 1.75 -2.00
CA TRP A 9 -9.19 0.90 -2.21
C TRP A 9 -9.54 -0.59 -2.24
N ASP A 10 -10.28 -1.11 -1.26
CA ASP A 10 -10.62 -2.54 -1.22
C ASP A 10 -11.48 -2.97 -2.42
N ARG A 11 -12.36 -2.09 -2.90
CA ARG A 11 -13.10 -2.32 -4.15
C ARG A 11 -12.18 -2.37 -5.36
N TYR A 12 -11.19 -1.50 -5.43
CA TYR A 12 -10.20 -1.51 -6.50
C TYR A 12 -9.37 -2.79 -6.46
N VAL A 13 -8.85 -3.19 -5.29
CA VAL A 13 -8.09 -4.44 -5.13
C VAL A 13 -8.92 -5.64 -5.63
N ALA A 14 -10.19 -5.71 -5.26
CA ALA A 14 -11.08 -6.77 -5.74
C ALA A 14 -11.30 -6.73 -7.26
N ALA A 15 -11.56 -5.54 -7.83
CA ALA A 15 -11.79 -5.37 -9.27
C ALA A 15 -10.55 -5.66 -10.12
N ALA A 16 -9.35 -5.36 -9.60
CA ALA A 16 -8.08 -5.60 -10.26
C ALA A 16 -7.56 -7.04 -10.08
N ASN A 17 -8.34 -7.95 -9.47
CA ASN A 17 -7.88 -9.29 -9.05
C ASN A 17 -6.59 -9.24 -8.21
N GLY A 18 -6.46 -8.19 -7.39
CA GLY A 18 -5.35 -7.99 -6.49
C GLY A 18 -5.32 -9.00 -5.35
N ASN A 19 -4.16 -9.13 -4.71
CA ASN A 19 -3.98 -10.07 -3.62
C ASN A 19 -4.71 -9.61 -2.34
N PHE A 20 -5.30 -10.53 -1.57
CA PHE A 20 -5.91 -10.23 -0.27
C PHE A 20 -4.98 -9.47 0.69
N LEU A 21 -3.67 -9.73 0.62
CA LEU A 21 -2.66 -9.04 1.44
C LEU A 21 -2.54 -7.55 1.13
N GLN A 22 -3.18 -7.06 0.07
CA GLN A 22 -3.25 -5.65 -0.27
C GLN A 22 -4.53 -4.98 0.25
N THR A 23 -5.42 -5.69 0.95
CA THR A 23 -6.65 -5.10 1.51
C THR A 23 -6.42 -4.32 2.80
N THR A 24 -7.29 -3.37 3.11
CA THR A 24 -7.23 -2.61 4.37
C THR A 24 -7.49 -3.49 5.59
N LEU A 25 -8.27 -4.56 5.45
CA LEU A 25 -8.46 -5.55 6.51
C LEU A 25 -7.14 -6.24 6.87
N TRP A 26 -6.30 -6.54 5.88
CA TRP A 26 -4.95 -7.06 6.15
C TRP A 26 -4.09 -6.05 6.90
N GLY A 27 -4.12 -4.78 6.50
CA GLY A 27 -3.45 -3.68 7.21
C GLY A 27 -3.88 -3.60 8.68
N GLN A 28 -5.19 -3.58 8.93
CA GLN A 28 -5.77 -3.59 10.28
C GLN A 28 -5.32 -4.80 11.11
N LEU A 29 -5.36 -6.00 10.52
CA LEU A 29 -4.88 -7.21 11.17
C LEU A 29 -3.41 -7.07 11.57
N LYS A 30 -2.54 -6.67 10.63
CA LYS A 30 -1.11 -6.50 10.91
C LYS A 30 -0.85 -5.38 11.93
N GLY A 31 -1.68 -4.34 11.94
CA GLY A 31 -1.73 -3.29 12.95
C GLY A 31 -1.80 -3.85 14.37
N ALA A 32 -2.68 -4.83 14.60
CA ALA A 32 -2.81 -5.49 15.89
C ALA A 32 -1.56 -6.30 16.33
N PHE A 33 -0.61 -6.55 15.41
CA PHE A 33 0.65 -7.26 15.67
C PHE A 33 1.89 -6.36 15.53
N GLY A 34 1.73 -5.06 15.82
CA GLY A 34 2.85 -4.12 15.92
C GLY A 34 3.42 -3.67 14.58
N TRP A 35 2.60 -3.66 13.52
CA TRP A 35 2.94 -3.04 12.25
C TRP A 35 2.23 -1.69 12.12
N GLU A 36 2.92 -0.69 11.58
CA GLU A 36 2.29 0.51 11.03
C GLU A 36 1.90 0.21 9.58
N TRP A 37 0.89 0.90 9.05
CA TRP A 37 0.48 0.69 7.66
C TRP A 37 -0.19 1.91 7.07
N GLU A 38 -0.04 2.07 5.75
CA GLU A 38 -0.73 3.09 4.99
C GLU A 38 -1.06 2.62 3.57
N LEU A 39 -1.90 3.39 2.88
CA LEU A 39 -2.22 3.21 1.48
C LEU A 39 -1.49 4.25 0.65
N VAL A 40 -0.63 3.81 -0.25
CA VAL A 40 0.02 4.65 -1.25
C VAL A 40 -0.71 4.41 -2.57
N THR A 41 -1.49 5.38 -3.04
CA THR A 41 -2.33 5.23 -4.24
C THR A 41 -1.99 6.24 -5.32
N ALA A 42 -1.95 5.80 -6.57
CA ALA A 42 -1.98 6.65 -7.75
C ALA A 42 -3.43 7.07 -8.08
N GLY A 43 -3.58 8.26 -8.64
CA GLY A 43 -4.88 8.83 -8.97
C GLY A 43 -5.61 9.43 -7.76
N HIS A 44 -6.93 9.58 -7.87
CA HIS A 44 -7.74 10.18 -6.82
C HIS A 44 -8.04 9.15 -5.71
N PRO A 45 -7.97 9.47 -4.40
CA PRO A 45 -8.15 8.49 -3.31
C PRO A 45 -9.47 7.70 -3.34
N ARG A 46 -10.52 8.30 -3.91
CA ARG A 46 -11.85 7.67 -4.11
C ARG A 46 -12.00 6.88 -5.42
N ARG A 47 -11.00 6.93 -6.30
CA ARG A 47 -10.92 6.27 -7.61
C ARG A 47 -9.45 5.94 -7.90
N PRO A 48 -8.83 5.04 -7.11
CA PRO A 48 -7.45 4.69 -7.31
C PRO A 48 -7.27 4.01 -8.68
N GLU A 49 -6.16 4.34 -9.34
CA GLU A 49 -5.77 3.74 -10.63
C GLU A 49 -4.66 2.70 -10.45
N GLY A 50 -4.01 2.74 -9.29
CA GLY A 50 -2.99 1.80 -8.84
C GLY A 50 -2.59 2.14 -7.41
N GLY A 51 -1.89 1.23 -6.74
CA GLY A 51 -1.40 1.52 -5.40
C GLY A 51 -0.77 0.34 -4.68
N ALA A 52 -0.45 0.56 -3.41
CA ALA A 52 -0.08 -0.50 -2.50
C ALA A 52 -0.56 -0.23 -1.08
N LEU A 53 -0.89 -1.32 -0.38
CA LEU A 53 -0.82 -1.36 1.07
C LEU A 53 0.65 -1.54 1.46
N MET A 54 1.20 -0.52 2.13
CA MET A 54 2.56 -0.50 2.63
C MET A 54 2.54 -0.76 4.14
N LEU A 55 3.37 -1.70 4.60
CA LEU A 55 3.49 -2.10 6.00
C LEU A 55 4.86 -1.70 6.52
N TYR A 56 4.92 -1.09 7.70
CA TYR A 56 6.15 -0.68 8.34
C TYR A 56 6.37 -1.42 9.67
N ARG A 57 7.62 -1.78 9.95
CA ARG A 57 8.00 -2.34 11.24
C ARG A 57 9.40 -1.91 11.65
N GLY A 58 9.56 -1.46 12.88
CA GLY A 58 10.87 -1.24 13.48
C GLY A 58 11.66 -2.53 13.61
N LEU A 59 12.94 -2.49 13.24
CA LEU A 59 13.88 -3.59 13.46
C LEU A 59 14.47 -3.51 14.87
N PRO A 60 14.84 -4.65 15.48
CA PRO A 60 15.49 -4.66 16.78
C PRO A 60 16.84 -3.92 16.72
N LEU A 61 17.36 -3.54 17.90
CA LEU A 61 18.67 -2.88 18.05
C LEU A 61 18.81 -1.53 17.29
N ARG A 62 17.70 -0.84 17.04
CA ARG A 62 17.68 0.47 16.33
C ARG A 62 18.28 0.40 14.91
N LEU A 63 18.17 -0.75 14.24
CA LEU A 63 18.65 -0.95 12.87
C LEU A 63 17.77 -0.28 11.79
N GLY A 64 16.86 0.61 12.17
CA GLY A 64 15.91 1.28 11.28
C GLY A 64 14.53 0.60 11.21
N LYS A 65 13.78 0.90 10.15
CA LYS A 65 12.47 0.32 9.85
C LYS A 65 12.54 -0.47 8.54
N ILE A 66 11.74 -1.52 8.42
CA ILE A 66 11.43 -2.16 7.15
C ILE A 66 10.12 -1.58 6.61
N ALA A 67 10.10 -1.22 5.34
CA ALA A 67 8.89 -0.94 4.58
C ALA A 67 8.61 -2.13 3.64
N TYR A 68 7.40 -2.66 3.68
CA TYR A 68 7.06 -3.93 3.01
C TYR A 68 5.72 -3.84 2.28
N VAL A 69 5.74 -4.20 1.00
CA VAL A 69 4.54 -4.29 0.15
C VAL A 69 4.24 -5.76 -0.17
N PRO A 70 3.36 -6.43 0.58
CA PRO A 70 3.10 -7.86 0.40
C PRO A 70 2.28 -8.13 -0.87
N ARG A 71 2.87 -8.83 -1.86
CA ARG A 71 2.18 -9.23 -3.10
C ARG A 71 1.55 -8.05 -3.86
N GLY A 72 2.16 -6.87 -3.76
CA GLY A 72 1.79 -5.68 -4.53
C GLY A 72 2.99 -5.13 -5.32
N PRO A 73 2.89 -3.90 -5.86
CA PRO A 73 1.68 -3.06 -5.89
C PRO A 73 0.53 -3.70 -6.70
N VAL A 74 -0.70 -3.25 -6.46
CA VAL A 74 -1.86 -3.56 -7.30
C VAL A 74 -1.96 -2.46 -8.36
N ILE A 75 -1.62 -2.79 -9.60
CA ILE A 75 -1.56 -1.85 -10.72
C ILE A 75 -1.62 -2.60 -12.06
N ASP A 76 -1.96 -1.91 -13.15
CA ASP A 76 -1.72 -2.45 -14.48
C ASP A 76 -0.23 -2.37 -14.82
N TRP A 77 0.42 -3.53 -14.89
CA TRP A 77 1.85 -3.65 -15.17
C TRP A 77 2.24 -3.30 -16.61
N ASN A 78 1.26 -3.24 -17.54
CA ASN A 78 1.50 -2.80 -18.91
C ASN A 78 1.50 -1.27 -19.03
N ASP A 79 0.98 -0.55 -18.04
CA ASP A 79 1.08 0.90 -17.98
C ASP A 79 2.40 1.30 -17.30
N HIS A 80 3.46 1.35 -18.11
CA HIS A 80 4.81 1.69 -17.64
C HIS A 80 4.90 3.05 -16.94
N LYS A 81 4.05 4.01 -17.31
CA LYS A 81 4.03 5.33 -16.68
C LYS A 81 3.48 5.23 -15.26
N SER A 82 2.34 4.58 -15.10
CA SER A 82 1.72 4.37 -13.78
C SER A 82 2.60 3.49 -12.88
N VAL A 83 3.30 2.50 -13.45
CA VAL A 83 4.31 1.72 -12.73
C VAL A 83 5.46 2.60 -12.22
N ALA A 84 6.01 3.48 -13.06
CA ALA A 84 7.08 4.37 -12.61
C ALA A 84 6.61 5.33 -11.51
N GLU A 85 5.41 5.91 -11.64
CA GLU A 85 4.83 6.83 -10.66
C GLU A 85 4.58 6.17 -9.30
N ILE A 86 4.08 4.93 -9.28
CA ILE A 86 3.83 4.24 -8.02
C ILE A 86 5.13 3.88 -7.32
N PHE A 87 6.14 3.39 -8.05
CA PHE A 87 7.44 3.06 -7.44
C PHE A 87 8.14 4.29 -6.86
N PHE A 88 8.10 5.42 -7.57
CA PHE A 88 8.60 6.70 -7.03
C PHE A 88 7.89 7.07 -5.72
N SER A 89 6.57 6.92 -5.68
CA SER A 89 5.79 7.20 -4.47
C SER A 89 6.15 6.25 -3.33
N LEU A 90 6.26 4.95 -3.58
CA LEU A 90 6.65 3.97 -2.58
C LEU A 90 8.05 4.24 -2.01
N GLU A 91 9.01 4.60 -2.87
CA GLU A 91 10.35 5.00 -2.42
C GLU A 91 10.33 6.27 -1.57
N TYR A 92 9.51 7.25 -1.95
CA TYR A 92 9.32 8.46 -1.16
C TYR A 92 8.78 8.14 0.24
N PHE A 93 7.69 7.37 0.35
CA PHE A 93 7.11 7.00 1.64
C PHE A 93 8.06 6.12 2.47
N ALA A 94 8.74 5.14 1.85
CA ALA A 94 9.74 4.30 2.53
C ALA A 94 10.87 5.09 3.21
N ARG A 95 11.23 6.26 2.67
CA ARG A 95 12.34 7.09 3.18
C ARG A 95 11.91 8.09 4.24
N ASN A 96 10.61 8.37 4.35
CA ASN A 96 10.08 9.45 5.19
C ASN A 96 9.23 8.96 6.38
N GLU A 97 9.21 7.65 6.64
CA GLU A 97 8.51 6.99 7.75
C GLU A 97 9.45 6.52 8.89
#